data_AF-A0A851H575-F1
#
_entry.id   AF-A0A851H575-F1
#
_cell.length_a   1.000
_cell.length_b   1.000
_cell.length_c   1.000
_cell.angle_alpha   90.00
_cell.angle_beta   90.00
_cell.angle_gamma   90.00
#
_symmetry.space_group_name_H-M   'P 1'
#
loop_
_entity.id
_entity.type
_entity.pdbx_description
1 polymer ?
#
loop_
_entity_poly.entity_id
_entity_poly.type
_entity_poly.pdbx_seq_one_letter_code
_entity_poly.pdbx_strand_id
1 'polypeptide(L)' 'MMQIDESLIKMKFMDWRRLPRAFREVRAGQPQVLVSRTGRSYFVPVQFV' A
#
# COMPACT_ATOMS: atom_id res chain seq x y z
N MET A 1 -0.01 10.96 21.65
CA MET A 1 1.10 10.63 20.73
C MET A 1 0.49 10.34 19.37
N MET A 2 0.69 11.21 18.37
CA MET A 2 0.42 10.85 16.98
C MET A 2 1.62 10.04 16.51
N GLN A 3 1.48 8.72 16.51
CA GLN A 3 2.45 7.81 15.91
C GLN A 3 2.36 8.06 14.40
N ILE A 4 3.34 8.76 13.84
CA ILE A 4 3.42 8.96 12.40
C ILE A 4 3.66 7.57 11.81
N ASP A 5 2.62 7.01 11.20
CA ASP A 5 2.67 5.75 10.47
C ASP A 5 3.67 5.92 9.31
N GLU A 6 4.94 5.57 9.52
CA GLU A 6 5.99 5.58 8.50
C GLU A 6 5.71 4.60 7.35
N SER A 7 4.62 3.84 7.43
CA SER A 7 4.20 2.80 6.49
C SER A 7 2.91 3.20 5.78
N LEU A 8 2.89 4.37 5.13
CA LEU A 8 1.83 4.73 4.20
C LEU A 8 2.45 5.12 2.87
N ILE A 9 2.01 4.46 1.79
CA ILE A 9 2.52 4.75 0.45
C ILE A 9 1.62 5.75 -0.25
N LYS A 10 2.20 6.87 -0.67
CA LYS A 10 1.55 7.82 -1.56
C LYS A 10 1.74 7.38 -3.01
N MET A 11 0.66 7.17 -3.74
CA MET A 11 0.72 6.88 -5.18
C MET A 11 -0.56 7.31 -5.90
N LYS A 12 -0.50 7.50 -7.22
CA LYS A 12 -1.71 7.82 -7.99
C LYS A 12 -2.64 6.62 -8.06
N PHE A 13 -3.95 6.87 -8.08
CA PHE A 13 -4.95 5.80 -8.23
C PHE A 13 -4.71 4.92 -9.46
N MET A 14 -4.35 5.54 -10.60
CA MET A 14 -4.12 4.79 -11.83
C MET A 14 -2.87 3.90 -11.76
N ASP A 15 -1.84 4.30 -11.00
CA ASP A 15 -0.64 3.50 -10.81
C ASP A 15 -0.96 2.29 -9.93
N TRP A 16 -1.65 2.49 -8.81
CA TRP A 16 -2.18 1.40 -8.00
C TRP A 16 -3.07 0.48 -8.84
N ARG A 17 -3.96 1.04 -9.66
CA ARG A 17 -4.91 0.27 -10.46
C ARG A 17 -4.23 -0.57 -11.55
N ARG A 18 -3.03 -0.18 -11.99
CA ARG A 18 -2.23 -0.90 -12.99
C ARG A 18 -1.38 -2.01 -12.39
N LEU A 19 -1.19 -2.04 -11.07
CA LEU A 19 -0.45 -3.12 -10.43
C LEU A 19 -1.12 -4.49 -10.71
N PRO A 20 -0.31 -5.54 -10.94
CA PRO A 20 -0.83 -6.90 -11.01
C PRO A 20 -1.57 -7.26 -9.71
N ARG A 21 -2.59 -8.11 -9.81
CA ARG A 21 -3.44 -8.47 -8.66
C ARG A 21 -2.65 -9.03 -7.46
N ALA A 22 -1.52 -9.67 -7.69
CA ALA A 22 -0.65 -10.19 -6.62
C ALA A 22 0.02 -9.08 -5.77
N PHE A 23 0.10 -7.85 -6.27
CA PHE A 23 0.80 -6.74 -5.60
C PHE A 23 -0.14 -5.68 -5.02
N ARG A 24 -1.46 -5.86 -5.14
CA ARG A 24 -2.45 -4.92 -4.60
C ARG A 24 -3.63 -5.65 -4.00
N GLU A 25 -4.21 -5.05 -2.99
CA GLU A 25 -5.47 -5.53 -2.42
C GLU A 25 -6.29 -4.36 -1.88
N VAL A 26 -7.56 -4.64 -1.60
CA VAL A 26 -8.42 -3.75 -0.81
C VAL A 26 -8.84 -4.53 0.42
N ARG A 27 -8.50 -4.01 1.61
CA ARG A 27 -8.86 -4.63 2.88
C ARG A 27 -9.66 -3.64 3.71
N ALA A 28 -10.86 -4.04 4.12
CA ALA A 28 -11.80 -3.17 4.85
C ALA A 28 -12.02 -1.80 4.14
N GLY A 29 -12.09 -1.79 2.80
CA GLY A 29 -12.25 -0.56 2.01
C GLY A 29 -10.98 0.27 1.81
N GLN A 30 -9.86 -0.09 2.44
CA GLN A 30 -8.58 0.58 2.28
C GLN A 30 -7.72 -0.08 1.19
N PRO A 31 -7.29 0.65 0.13
CA PRO A 31 -6.34 0.14 -0.84
C PRO A 31 -4.96 -0.05 -0.20
N GLN A 32 -4.29 -1.14 -0.60
CA GLN A 32 -2.95 -1.50 -0.12
C GLN A 32 -2.06 -1.97 -1.28
N VAL A 33 -0.76 -1.94 -1.06
CA VAL A 33 0.26 -2.45 -1.97
C VAL A 33 1.21 -3.40 -1.24
N LEU A 34 1.62 -4.48 -1.91
CA LEU A 34 2.62 -5.40 -1.39
C LEU A 34 4.01 -4.75 -1.45
N VAL A 35 4.68 -4.67 -0.31
CA VAL A 35 6.04 -4.13 -0.20
C VAL A 35 6.93 -5.21 0.35
N SER A 36 8.13 -5.35 -0.21
CA SER A 36 9.19 -6.21 0.33
C SER A 36 10.25 -5.36 1.02
N ARG A 37 10.42 -5.53 2.32
CA ARG A 37 11.45 -4.86 3.12
C ARG A 37 12.15 -5.88 4.02
N THR A 38 13.49 -5.83 4.04
CA THR A 38 14.32 -6.69 4.90
C THR A 38 13.95 -8.19 4.85
N GLY A 39 13.73 -8.73 3.65
CA GLY A 39 13.41 -10.15 3.45
C GLY A 39 11.98 -10.56 3.83
N ARG A 40 11.09 -9.62 4.16
CA ARG A 40 9.66 -9.88 4.43
C ARG A 40 8.79 -9.07 3.48
N SER A 41 7.69 -9.67 3.05
CA SER A 41 6.67 -8.99 2.26
C SER A 41 5.43 -8.76 3.10
N TYR A 42 4.88 -7.55 3.04
CA TYR A 42 3.67 -7.18 3.75
C TYR A 42 2.88 -6.13 2.98
N PHE A 43 1.57 -6.11 3.18
CA PHE A 43 0.70 -5.11 2.58
C PHE A 43 0.74 -3.82 3.40
N VAL A 44 0.80 -2.70 2.69
CA VAL A 44 0.93 -1.36 3.25
C VAL A 44 -0.21 -0.49 2.71
N PRO A 45 -0.92 0.29 3.56
CA PRO A 45 -1.95 1.22 3.12
C PRO A 45 -1.45 2.21 2.08
N VAL A 46 -2.31 2.47 1.10
CA VAL A 46 -2.09 3.46 0.06
C VAL A 46 -2.94 4.70 0.33
N GLN A 47 -2.32 5.87 0.28
CA GLN A 47 -2.99 7.15 0.13
C GLN A 47 -2.88 7.60 -1.32
N PHE A 48 -4.01 7.88 -1.95
CA PHE A 48 -4.00 8.42 -3.29
C PHE A 48 -3.61 9.90 -3.28
N VAL A 49 -2.75 10.28 -4.24
CA VAL A 49 -2.31 11.66 -4.51
C VAL A 49 -2.56 12.04 -5.95
#